data_AF-A0A928XH21-F1
#
_entry.id   AF-A0A928XH21-F1
#
_cell.length_a   1.000
_cell.length_b   1.000
_cell.length_c   1.000
_cell.angle_alpha   90.00
_cell.angle_beta   90.00
_cell.angle_gamma   90.00
#
_symmetry.space_group_name_H-M   'P 1'
#
loop_
_entity.id
_entity.type
_entity.pdbx_description
1 polymer ?
#
loop_
_entity_poly.entity_id
_entity_poly.type
_entity_poly.pdbx_seq_one_letter_code
_entity_poly.pdbx_strand_id
1 'polypeptide(L)'
;MESKACFGFSKPRFGLQFPASSTHLKHTQKLRELMGAVMNLNLPIFDQVAHCQNLLIAGMGGGFDLFCGLPIYFELQKRGQKAHLASFSFSDIVQFKAGIRLTNTLVGVDADYNHISPYFPELYLAQWFERKRNEAVKIWCFQKTGTRPLLKNYRLLVEHLSIDGILLIDGGVDSLVRGDEGQTGTLIEDATSLFVVNELNDIPTRLIACLGFGAEQDMTYAHIFENIAALTKNGGFLGACALTPQMEAYRAYEDAVLYVQNQPVQDPSVINSSIISAVQGNYGNYHLTEKTKGSRLWISPLMPLYWFFDLPTVAAHNLFLPHLRNTETFMEALQSFLSVRKQLRKRADGKVYLP
;
A
#
# COMPACT_ATOMS: atom_id res chain seq x y z
N MET A 1 79.15 -19.97 32.67
CA MET A 1 80.22 -19.86 31.66
C MET A 1 79.73 -18.92 30.57
N GLU A 2 80.38 -17.74 30.50
CA GLU A 2 80.59 -16.85 29.34
C GLU A 2 79.39 -16.57 28.41
N SER A 3 78.72 -15.40 28.39
CA SER A 3 79.11 -13.98 28.25
C SER A 3 79.47 -13.52 26.82
N LYS A 4 78.85 -12.37 26.44
CA LYS A 4 79.15 -11.37 25.39
C LYS A 4 78.37 -11.52 24.05
N ALA A 5 77.78 -10.49 23.44
CA ALA A 5 77.81 -9.04 23.68
C ALA A 5 76.56 -8.31 23.11
N CYS A 6 76.21 -7.18 23.73
CA CYS A 6 75.29 -6.14 23.26
C CYS A 6 75.89 -5.24 22.18
N PHE A 7 75.05 -4.69 21.30
CA PHE A 7 74.99 -3.31 20.75
C PHE A 7 73.66 -3.27 19.95
N GLY A 8 72.71 -2.34 20.04
CA GLY A 8 72.69 -0.89 20.24
C GLY A 8 71.91 -0.25 19.07
N PHE A 9 71.05 0.74 19.35
CA PHE A 9 70.43 1.74 18.42
C PHE A 9 68.94 1.63 18.00
N SER A 10 68.15 2.48 18.68
CA SER A 10 67.16 3.48 18.20
C SER A 10 66.25 3.23 16.97
N LYS A 11 64.94 3.39 17.21
CA LYS A 11 63.85 3.57 16.24
C LYS A 11 64.09 4.68 15.21
N PRO A 12 63.57 4.52 13.99
CA PRO A 12 63.01 5.64 13.21
C PRO A 12 61.47 5.60 13.24
N ARG A 13 60.86 6.75 13.56
CA ARG A 13 59.47 7.06 13.22
C ARG A 13 59.44 7.40 11.73
N PHE A 14 58.64 6.68 10.94
CA PHE A 14 58.14 7.19 9.67
C PHE A 14 56.65 6.87 9.58
N GLY A 15 55.83 7.92 9.69
CA GLY A 15 54.44 7.88 9.31
C GLY A 15 54.34 7.96 7.79
N LEU A 16 53.65 6.99 7.19
CA LEU A 16 53.20 7.05 5.81
C LEU A 16 51.68 7.27 5.83
N GLN A 17 51.29 8.52 5.62
CA GLN A 17 49.94 8.88 5.19
C GLN A 17 49.77 8.41 3.75
N PHE A 18 48.82 7.51 3.51
CA PHE A 18 48.33 7.24 2.16
C PHE A 18 47.34 8.35 1.77
N PRO A 19 47.54 9.05 0.64
CA PRO A 19 46.53 9.98 0.15
C PRO A 19 45.36 9.16 -0.41
N ALA A 20 44.17 9.34 0.15
CA ALA A 20 42.93 8.87 -0.45
C ALA A 20 42.79 9.55 -1.82
N SER A 21 43.05 8.79 -2.89
CA SER A 21 43.11 9.31 -4.25
C SER A 21 41.72 9.77 -4.72
N SER A 22 41.60 11.06 -5.02
CA SER A 22 40.40 11.73 -5.58
C SER A 22 39.98 11.23 -6.97
N THR A 23 40.69 10.27 -7.54
CA THR A 23 40.44 9.64 -8.84
C THR A 23 39.31 8.60 -8.79
N HIS A 24 39.12 7.90 -7.66
CA HIS A 24 38.05 6.90 -7.53
C HIS A 24 36.65 7.53 -7.42
N LEU A 25 36.53 8.66 -6.70
CA LEU A 25 35.27 9.43 -6.62
C LEU A 25 34.91 10.13 -7.93
N LYS A 26 35.91 10.57 -8.70
CA LYS A 26 35.67 11.18 -10.01
C LYS A 26 35.20 10.16 -11.05
N HIS A 27 35.63 8.90 -10.95
CA HIS A 27 35.18 7.85 -11.86
C HIS A 27 33.73 7.42 -11.61
N THR A 28 33.29 7.35 -10.36
CA THR A 28 31.89 7.03 -10.02
C THR A 28 30.92 8.15 -10.37
N GLN A 29 31.34 9.41 -10.24
CA GLN A 29 30.54 10.57 -10.64
C GLN A 29 30.42 10.68 -12.17
N LYS A 30 31.52 10.40 -12.90
CA LYS A 30 31.53 10.38 -14.36
C LYS A 30 30.76 9.19 -14.95
N LEU A 31 30.71 8.04 -14.26
CA LEU A 31 29.83 6.92 -14.60
C LEU A 31 28.34 7.26 -14.39
N ARG A 32 28.00 7.99 -13.32
CA ARG A 32 26.64 8.53 -13.12
C ARG A 32 26.23 9.55 -14.18
N GLU A 33 27.17 10.37 -14.67
CA GLU A 33 26.93 11.33 -15.76
C GLU A 33 26.88 10.67 -17.16
N LEU A 34 27.69 9.64 -17.41
CA LEU A 34 27.68 8.86 -18.66
C LEU A 34 26.49 7.90 -18.77
N MET A 35 25.92 7.48 -17.63
CA MET A 35 24.60 6.85 -17.55
C MET A 35 23.47 7.88 -17.56
N GLY A 36 23.70 9.07 -18.17
CA GLY A 36 22.66 9.99 -18.58
C GLY A 36 21.50 9.19 -19.18
N ALA A 37 20.38 9.24 -18.45
CA ALA A 37 19.37 8.19 -18.38
C ALA A 37 19.03 7.58 -19.75
N VAL A 38 19.40 6.31 -19.95
CA VAL A 38 18.59 5.44 -20.79
C VAL A 38 17.23 5.40 -20.09
N MET A 39 16.29 6.22 -20.58
CA MET A 39 14.90 6.16 -20.13
C MET A 39 14.34 4.82 -20.60
N ASN A 40 14.40 3.83 -19.72
CA ASN A 40 13.68 2.58 -19.88
C ASN A 40 12.18 2.86 -19.73
N LEU A 41 11.33 2.00 -20.30
CA LEU A 41 9.91 2.02 -20.00
C LEU A 41 9.74 1.84 -18.49
N ASN A 42 9.12 2.81 -17.83
CA ASN A 42 8.97 2.82 -16.38
C ASN A 42 7.98 1.73 -15.96
N LEU A 43 8.47 0.63 -15.39
CA LEU A 43 7.68 -0.46 -14.80
C LEU A 43 7.87 -0.42 -13.29
N PRO A 44 7.09 0.41 -12.59
CA PRO A 44 7.71 1.25 -11.56
C PRO A 44 7.81 0.60 -10.21
N ILE A 45 6.92 -0.33 -9.84
CA ILE A 45 6.87 -0.74 -8.43
C ILE A 45 8.06 -1.61 -8.04
N PHE A 46 8.50 -2.53 -8.91
CA PHE A 46 9.53 -3.50 -8.53
C PHE A 46 10.92 -2.88 -8.39
N ASP A 47 11.27 -1.91 -9.23
CA ASP A 47 12.54 -1.19 -9.09
C ASP A 47 12.57 -0.36 -7.80
N GLN A 48 11.43 0.24 -7.43
CA GLN A 48 11.31 1.05 -6.22
C GLN A 48 11.44 0.20 -4.94
N VAL A 49 10.97 -1.06 -4.97
CA VAL A 49 11.06 -1.98 -3.83
C VAL A 49 12.18 -3.00 -3.93
N ALA A 50 13.04 -2.93 -4.96
CA ALA A 50 14.07 -3.96 -5.22
C ALA A 50 15.07 -4.13 -4.06
N HIS A 51 15.30 -3.08 -3.29
CA HIS A 51 16.21 -3.09 -2.15
C HIS A 51 15.53 -3.55 -0.84
N CYS A 52 14.19 -3.66 -0.81
CA CYS A 52 13.44 -4.10 0.35
C CYS A 52 13.47 -5.62 0.47
N GLN A 53 13.76 -6.15 1.66
CA GLN A 53 13.73 -7.59 1.93
C GLN A 53 12.42 -8.02 2.59
N ASN A 54 11.83 -7.16 3.44
CA ASN A 54 10.61 -7.43 4.20
C ASN A 54 9.59 -6.32 3.91
N LEU A 55 8.76 -6.53 2.90
CA LEU A 55 7.77 -5.56 2.47
C LEU A 55 6.42 -5.81 3.18
N LEU A 56 5.83 -4.77 3.74
CA LEU A 56 4.43 -4.80 4.21
C LEU A 56 3.50 -4.27 3.12
N ILE A 57 2.59 -5.11 2.64
CA ILE A 57 1.48 -4.72 1.76
C ILE A 57 0.24 -4.56 2.64
N ALA A 58 -0.29 -3.34 2.74
CA ALA A 58 -1.40 -3.04 3.64
C ALA A 58 -2.57 -2.39 2.91
N GLY A 59 -3.76 -3.01 2.97
CA GLY A 59 -5.01 -2.39 2.49
C GLY A 59 -5.39 -1.20 3.38
N MET A 60 -5.55 -0.02 2.78
CA MET A 60 -5.58 1.25 3.52
C MET A 60 -6.98 1.77 3.86
N GLY A 61 -7.99 1.45 3.04
CA GLY A 61 -9.40 1.76 3.24
C GLY A 61 -10.17 0.66 3.97
N GLY A 62 -9.58 -0.53 4.09
CA GLY A 62 -10.13 -1.68 4.81
C GLY A 62 -10.92 -2.67 3.94
N GLY A 63 -11.56 -3.64 4.58
CA GLY A 63 -12.35 -4.67 3.90
C GLY A 63 -11.57 -5.44 2.83
N PHE A 64 -11.79 -5.10 1.56
CA PHE A 64 -11.22 -5.81 0.40
C PHE A 64 -10.04 -5.09 -0.27
N ASP A 65 -9.57 -3.96 0.23
CA ASP A 65 -8.45 -3.23 -0.37
C ASP A 65 -7.18 -4.08 -0.47
N LEU A 66 -6.89 -4.85 0.59
CA LEU A 66 -5.74 -5.76 0.63
C LEU A 66 -5.72 -6.72 -0.57
N PHE A 67 -6.89 -7.12 -1.10
CA PHE A 67 -6.97 -8.04 -2.22
C PHE A 67 -6.37 -7.43 -3.48
N CYS A 68 -6.52 -6.12 -3.68
CA CYS A 68 -5.87 -5.40 -4.78
C CYS A 68 -4.33 -5.45 -4.66
N GLY A 69 -3.77 -5.82 -3.51
CA GLY A 69 -2.34 -6.04 -3.32
C GLY A 69 -1.85 -7.45 -3.67
N LEU A 70 -2.76 -8.42 -3.83
CA LEU A 70 -2.40 -9.84 -4.05
C LEU A 70 -1.58 -10.07 -5.32
N PRO A 71 -1.88 -9.45 -6.48
CA PRO A 71 -1.04 -9.63 -7.66
C PRO A 71 0.41 -9.21 -7.40
N ILE A 72 0.62 -8.10 -6.69
CA ILE A 72 1.96 -7.60 -6.32
C ILE A 72 2.61 -8.54 -5.32
N TYR A 73 1.87 -9.02 -4.31
CA TYR A 73 2.34 -10.00 -3.33
C TYR A 73 2.94 -11.24 -4.00
N PHE A 74 2.21 -11.86 -4.94
CA PHE A 74 2.68 -13.06 -5.64
C PHE A 74 3.93 -12.79 -6.49
N GLU A 75 4.00 -11.64 -7.14
CA GLU A 75 5.14 -11.26 -7.97
C GLU A 75 6.39 -10.91 -7.14
N LEU A 76 6.25 -10.44 -5.91
CA LEU A 76 7.35 -10.25 -4.97
C LEU A 76 7.86 -11.58 -4.42
N GLN A 77 6.97 -12.53 -4.10
CA GLN A 77 7.36 -13.87 -3.68
C GLN A 77 8.20 -14.58 -4.75
N LYS A 78 7.81 -14.47 -6.03
CA LYS A 78 8.59 -15.03 -7.16
C LYS A 78 9.99 -14.43 -7.28
N ARG A 79 10.18 -13.20 -6.80
CA ARG A 79 11.48 -12.50 -6.75
C ARG A 79 12.30 -12.86 -5.51
N GLY A 80 11.78 -13.72 -4.63
CA GLY A 80 12.43 -14.11 -3.38
C GLY A 80 12.33 -13.07 -2.27
N GLN A 81 11.52 -12.02 -2.43
CA GLN A 81 11.29 -11.03 -1.39
C GLN A 81 10.23 -11.55 -0.40
N LYS A 82 10.39 -11.22 0.87
CA LYS A 82 9.41 -11.56 1.89
C LYS A 82 8.34 -10.48 1.93
N ALA A 83 7.13 -10.83 1.51
CA ALA A 83 5.98 -9.95 1.59
C ALA A 83 5.07 -10.34 2.76
N HIS A 84 4.59 -9.35 3.49
CA HIS A 84 3.66 -9.46 4.60
C HIS A 84 2.35 -8.76 4.24
N LEU A 85 1.22 -9.32 4.66
CA LEU A 85 -0.10 -8.78 4.35
C LEU A 85 -0.74 -8.17 5.58
N ALA A 86 -1.34 -6.98 5.43
CA ALA A 86 -2.08 -6.32 6.49
C ALA A 86 -3.34 -5.61 5.97
N SER A 87 -4.29 -5.34 6.86
CA SER A 87 -5.56 -4.68 6.53
C SER A 87 -5.97 -3.74 7.66
N PHE A 88 -6.42 -2.53 7.31
CA PHE A 88 -7.19 -1.69 8.23
C PHE A 88 -8.61 -2.25 8.38
N SER A 89 -8.76 -3.24 9.26
CA SER A 89 -9.88 -4.17 9.23
C SER A 89 -11.21 -3.54 9.64
N PHE A 90 -12.26 -3.98 8.96
CA PHE A 90 -13.66 -3.65 9.29
C PHE A 90 -14.31 -4.69 10.21
N SER A 91 -13.63 -5.81 10.43
CA SER A 91 -14.09 -6.88 11.32
C SER A 91 -13.85 -6.53 12.79
N ASP A 92 -14.63 -7.14 13.69
CA ASP A 92 -14.41 -6.98 15.12
C ASP A 92 -13.23 -7.84 15.61
N ILE A 93 -12.02 -7.34 15.38
CA ILE A 93 -10.80 -8.04 15.77
C ILE A 93 -10.51 -7.96 17.27
N VAL A 94 -11.19 -7.07 18.01
CA VAL A 94 -11.06 -6.96 19.48
C VAL A 94 -11.74 -8.17 20.14
N GLN A 95 -12.91 -8.57 19.63
CA GLN A 95 -13.63 -9.74 20.12
C GLN A 95 -13.06 -11.06 19.58
N PHE A 96 -12.40 -11.05 18.41
CA PHE A 96 -11.77 -12.23 17.84
C PHE A 96 -10.67 -12.82 18.75
N LYS A 97 -10.77 -14.12 19.06
CA LYS A 97 -9.88 -14.79 20.05
C LYS A 97 -8.80 -15.69 19.45
N ALA A 98 -8.89 -16.02 18.16
CA ALA A 98 -7.87 -16.80 17.47
C ALA A 98 -6.76 -15.89 16.88
N GLY A 99 -5.67 -16.52 16.43
CA GLY A 99 -4.50 -15.84 15.86
C GLY A 99 -3.52 -15.28 16.90
N ILE A 100 -2.48 -14.59 16.41
CA ILE A 100 -1.41 -14.02 17.23
C ILE A 100 -1.73 -12.56 17.57
N ARG A 101 -1.94 -12.27 18.85
CA ARG A 101 -2.25 -10.91 19.31
C ARG A 101 -0.99 -10.17 19.73
N LEU A 102 -0.70 -9.06 19.05
CA LEU A 102 0.39 -8.17 19.46
C LEU A 102 -0.11 -7.03 20.36
N THR A 103 -1.32 -6.53 20.12
CA THR A 103 -2.02 -5.58 20.99
C THR A 103 -3.52 -5.87 21.00
N ASN A 104 -4.28 -5.18 21.85
CA ASN A 104 -5.75 -5.27 21.83
C ASN A 104 -6.36 -4.88 20.47
N THR A 105 -5.63 -4.10 19.66
CA THR A 105 -6.09 -3.53 18.39
C THR A 105 -5.21 -3.93 17.19
N LEU A 106 -4.38 -4.96 17.35
CA LEU A 106 -3.55 -5.55 16.30
C LEU A 106 -3.45 -7.07 16.49
N VAL A 107 -3.99 -7.83 15.53
CA VAL A 107 -3.98 -9.30 15.53
C VAL A 107 -3.48 -9.84 14.19
N GLY A 108 -2.64 -10.86 14.22
CA GLY A 108 -2.27 -11.64 13.06
C GLY A 108 -3.17 -12.84 12.94
N VAL A 109 -4.11 -12.79 11.99
CA VAL A 109 -5.10 -13.83 11.70
C VAL A 109 -4.47 -14.91 10.81
N ASP A 110 -4.71 -16.16 11.15
CA ASP A 110 -4.39 -17.33 10.34
C ASP A 110 -5.67 -18.10 9.98
N ALA A 111 -5.53 -19.24 9.31
CA ALA A 111 -6.65 -20.04 8.85
C ALA A 111 -7.36 -20.83 9.99
N ASP A 112 -6.77 -20.90 11.19
CA ASP A 112 -7.22 -21.74 12.30
C ASP A 112 -8.39 -21.12 13.07
N TYR A 113 -9.52 -21.00 12.38
CA TYR A 113 -10.80 -20.60 12.96
C TYR A 113 -11.95 -21.17 12.14
N ASN A 114 -12.70 -22.10 12.73
CA ASN A 114 -13.71 -22.89 12.02
C ASN A 114 -15.16 -22.41 12.26
N HIS A 115 -15.35 -21.28 12.95
CA HIS A 115 -16.67 -20.72 13.16
C HIS A 115 -17.00 -19.67 12.10
N ILE A 116 -18.29 -19.50 11.81
CA ILE A 116 -18.77 -18.45 10.92
C ILE A 116 -18.47 -17.10 11.57
N SER A 117 -17.74 -16.24 10.87
CA SER A 117 -17.55 -14.84 11.27
C SER A 117 -18.31 -13.91 10.33
N PRO A 118 -19.15 -12.99 10.86
CA PRO A 118 -19.78 -11.96 10.05
C PRO A 118 -18.71 -11.02 9.50
N TYR A 119 -18.74 -10.77 8.19
CA TYR A 119 -17.82 -9.87 7.46
C TYR A 119 -16.37 -9.92 7.97
N PHE A 120 -15.61 -10.94 7.56
CA PHE A 120 -14.21 -11.13 7.93
C PHE A 120 -13.36 -11.59 6.75
N PRO A 121 -13.21 -10.74 5.72
CA PRO A 121 -12.53 -11.12 4.48
C PRO A 121 -11.08 -11.54 4.71
N GLU A 122 -10.39 -10.96 5.71
CA GLU A 122 -9.00 -11.31 6.05
C GLU A 122 -8.86 -12.76 6.57
N LEU A 123 -9.80 -13.21 7.42
CA LEU A 123 -9.83 -14.59 7.89
C LEU A 123 -10.04 -15.55 6.71
N TYR A 124 -11.02 -15.28 5.86
CA TYR A 124 -11.30 -16.15 4.72
C TYR A 124 -10.20 -16.10 3.67
N LEU A 125 -9.45 -14.99 3.56
CA LEU A 125 -8.23 -14.92 2.75
C LEU A 125 -7.13 -15.83 3.33
N ALA A 126 -6.91 -15.83 4.65
CA ALA A 126 -5.97 -16.76 5.29
C ALA A 126 -6.36 -18.23 5.02
N GLN A 127 -7.65 -18.55 5.13
CA GLN A 127 -8.19 -19.87 4.78
C GLN A 127 -8.04 -20.21 3.29
N TRP A 128 -8.17 -19.23 2.40
CA TRP A 128 -7.94 -19.44 0.98
C TRP A 128 -6.48 -19.82 0.70
N PHE A 129 -5.52 -19.12 1.31
CA PHE A 129 -4.09 -19.46 1.21
C PHE A 129 -3.82 -20.89 1.67
N GLU A 130 -4.35 -21.28 2.83
CA GLU A 130 -4.16 -22.63 3.35
C GLU A 130 -4.82 -23.68 2.44
N ARG A 131 -6.09 -23.52 2.10
CA ARG A 131 -6.88 -24.55 1.41
C ARG A 131 -6.59 -24.68 -0.08
N LYS A 132 -6.28 -23.57 -0.75
CA LYS A 132 -6.07 -23.55 -2.21
C LYS A 132 -4.60 -23.61 -2.58
N ARG A 133 -3.70 -23.20 -1.68
CA ARG A 133 -2.27 -23.09 -1.96
C ARG A 133 -1.38 -23.88 -1.01
N ASN A 134 -1.93 -24.43 0.08
CA ASN A 134 -1.17 -25.09 1.14
C ASN A 134 -0.10 -24.15 1.74
N GLU A 135 -0.44 -22.86 1.86
CA GLU A 135 0.43 -21.82 2.40
C GLU A 135 -0.15 -21.28 3.71
N ALA A 136 0.65 -21.30 4.78
CA ALA A 136 0.27 -20.74 6.08
C ALA A 136 0.57 -19.24 6.11
N VAL A 137 -0.31 -18.44 5.50
CA VAL A 137 -0.16 -16.97 5.43
C VAL A 137 -0.91 -16.29 6.57
N LYS A 138 -0.23 -15.35 7.23
CA LYS A 138 -0.79 -14.52 8.30
C LYS A 138 -1.22 -13.18 7.75
N ILE A 139 -2.47 -12.79 8.04
CA ILE A 139 -3.02 -11.48 7.68
C ILE A 139 -3.08 -10.62 8.93
N TRP A 140 -2.31 -9.53 8.95
CA TRP A 140 -2.26 -8.62 10.09
C TRP A 140 -3.40 -7.59 10.03
N CYS A 141 -4.34 -7.71 10.95
CA CYS A 141 -5.51 -6.85 11.01
C CYS A 141 -5.31 -5.77 12.07
N PHE A 142 -5.43 -4.51 11.66
CA PHE A 142 -5.53 -3.36 12.55
C PHE A 142 -6.99 -3.05 12.85
N GLN A 143 -7.33 -2.76 14.11
CA GLN A 143 -8.67 -2.32 14.48
C GLN A 143 -8.90 -0.91 13.94
N LYS A 144 -10.14 -0.61 13.55
CA LYS A 144 -10.58 0.74 13.21
C LYS A 144 -10.47 1.70 14.41
N THR A 145 -9.39 2.47 14.48
CA THR A 145 -9.09 3.47 15.51
C THR A 145 -8.80 4.84 14.89
N GLY A 146 -8.46 5.83 15.72
CA GLY A 146 -7.80 7.07 15.27
C GLY A 146 -6.32 6.83 14.94
N THR A 147 -5.61 7.91 14.58
CA THR A 147 -4.22 7.83 14.10
C THR A 147 -3.23 7.47 15.19
N ARG A 148 -3.44 7.89 16.44
CA ARG A 148 -2.47 7.65 17.54
C ARG A 148 -2.33 6.17 17.88
N PRO A 149 -3.42 5.42 18.16
CA PRO A 149 -3.31 3.98 18.41
C PRO A 149 -2.84 3.21 17.16
N LEU A 150 -3.30 3.62 15.98
CA LEU A 150 -2.91 2.97 14.73
C LEU A 150 -1.41 3.12 14.46
N LEU A 151 -0.85 4.32 14.64
CA LEU A 151 0.59 4.57 14.52
C LEU A 151 1.42 3.73 15.49
N LYS A 152 0.95 3.57 16.73
CA LYS A 152 1.61 2.69 17.71
C LYS A 152 1.63 1.23 17.22
N ASN A 153 0.51 0.75 16.68
CA ASN A 153 0.42 -0.61 16.15
C ASN A 153 1.29 -0.81 14.91
N TYR A 154 1.34 0.15 13.98
CA TYR A 154 2.23 0.07 12.83
C TYR A 154 3.70 0.02 13.25
N ARG A 155 4.14 0.86 14.18
CA ARG A 155 5.52 0.82 14.71
C ARG A 155 5.86 -0.55 15.30
N LEU A 156 4.95 -1.11 16.09
CA LEU A 156 5.14 -2.42 16.70
C LEU A 156 5.18 -3.53 15.63
N LEU A 157 4.31 -3.48 14.62
CA LEU A 157 4.31 -4.46 13.54
C LEU A 157 5.59 -4.39 12.69
N VAL A 158 6.04 -3.17 12.39
CA VAL A 158 7.29 -2.90 11.68
C VAL A 158 8.46 -3.55 12.42
N GLU A 159 8.56 -3.35 13.74
CA GLU A 159 9.59 -3.99 14.56
C GLU A 159 9.46 -5.52 14.56
N HIS A 160 8.25 -6.03 14.84
CA HIS A 160 7.99 -7.47 14.94
C HIS A 160 8.35 -8.25 13.68
N LEU A 161 8.10 -7.67 12.50
CA LEU A 161 8.35 -8.32 11.21
C LEU A 161 9.66 -7.86 10.56
N SER A 162 10.38 -6.91 11.16
CA SER A 162 11.57 -6.26 10.59
C SER A 162 11.29 -5.65 9.21
N ILE A 163 10.17 -4.92 9.08
CA ILE A 163 9.74 -4.30 7.84
C ILE A 163 10.73 -3.21 7.41
N ASP A 164 11.12 -3.22 6.14
CA ASP A 164 12.02 -2.22 5.54
C ASP A 164 11.39 -1.46 4.35
N GLY A 165 10.16 -1.82 3.96
CA GLY A 165 9.35 -1.03 3.04
C GLY A 165 7.85 -1.28 3.23
N ILE A 166 7.03 -0.29 2.92
CA ILE A 166 5.57 -0.35 3.03
C ILE A 166 4.94 0.05 1.70
N LEU A 167 3.99 -0.75 1.23
CA LEU A 167 3.12 -0.46 0.11
C LEU A 167 1.67 -0.42 0.62
N LEU A 168 1.09 0.78 0.65
CA LEU A 168 -0.34 0.93 0.89
C LEU A 168 -1.12 0.63 -0.37
N ILE A 169 -2.22 -0.11 -0.22
CA ILE A 169 -3.09 -0.51 -1.31
C ILE A 169 -4.45 0.14 -1.12
N ASP A 170 -4.91 0.80 -2.17
CA ASP A 170 -6.24 1.38 -2.31
C ASP A 170 -6.99 0.59 -3.40
N GLY A 171 -8.12 -0.02 -3.00
CA GLY A 171 -9.07 -0.58 -3.93
C GLY A 171 -10.02 0.51 -4.40
N GLY A 172 -9.57 1.34 -5.34
CA GLY A 172 -10.20 2.61 -5.67
C GLY A 172 -9.14 3.62 -6.06
N VAL A 173 -9.46 4.91 -5.95
CA VAL A 173 -8.48 6.02 -6.04
C VAL A 173 -8.82 7.18 -5.10
N ASP A 174 -9.69 6.98 -4.11
CA ASP A 174 -10.07 8.01 -3.15
C ASP A 174 -8.92 8.38 -2.20
N SER A 175 -7.90 7.54 -2.04
CA SER A 175 -6.65 7.93 -1.37
C SER A 175 -5.91 9.10 -2.05
N LEU A 176 -6.18 9.37 -3.34
CA LEU A 176 -5.58 10.47 -4.11
C LEU A 176 -6.33 11.80 -3.98
N VAL A 177 -7.41 11.82 -3.21
CA VAL A 177 -8.18 13.03 -2.92
C VAL A 177 -7.34 14.01 -2.10
N ARG A 178 -7.33 15.27 -2.55
CA ARG A 178 -6.67 16.40 -1.91
C ARG A 178 -7.49 16.93 -0.74
N GLY A 179 -8.80 17.06 -0.96
CA GLY A 179 -9.81 17.46 0.01
C GLY A 179 -10.72 18.61 -0.36
N ASP A 180 -10.45 19.28 -1.47
CA ASP A 180 -11.25 20.36 -2.02
C ASP A 180 -12.15 19.91 -3.19
N GLU A 181 -12.30 18.62 -3.40
CA GLU A 181 -13.13 18.02 -4.47
C GLU A 181 -14.63 18.18 -4.20
N GLY A 182 -15.43 18.11 -5.27
CA GLY A 182 -16.89 18.14 -5.18
C GLY A 182 -17.43 16.99 -4.33
N GLN A 183 -16.97 15.78 -4.64
CA GLN A 183 -17.20 14.51 -3.94
C GLN A 183 -15.87 13.79 -3.72
N THR A 184 -15.73 13.07 -2.60
CA THR A 184 -14.42 12.58 -2.09
C THR A 184 -14.41 11.09 -1.76
N GLY A 185 -15.44 10.32 -2.11
CA GLY A 185 -15.51 8.91 -1.72
C GLY A 185 -15.40 8.66 -0.21
N THR A 186 -14.82 7.51 0.15
CA THR A 186 -14.62 6.95 1.50
C THR A 186 -13.28 7.36 2.11
N LEU A 187 -12.94 8.64 1.99
CA LEU A 187 -11.61 9.17 2.30
C LEU A 187 -11.07 8.93 3.72
N ILE A 188 -11.91 8.80 4.74
CA ILE A 188 -11.41 8.89 6.13
C ILE A 188 -10.56 7.69 6.53
N GLU A 189 -10.92 6.49 6.07
CA GLU A 189 -10.13 5.29 6.26
C GLU A 189 -8.75 5.43 5.61
N ASP A 190 -8.70 5.79 4.33
CA ASP A 190 -7.45 5.97 3.58
C ASP A 190 -6.59 7.07 4.17
N ALA A 191 -7.19 8.21 4.52
CA ALA A 191 -6.48 9.33 5.12
C ALA A 191 -5.88 8.95 6.48
N THR A 192 -6.56 8.09 7.25
CA THR A 192 -6.04 7.60 8.54
C THR A 192 -4.83 6.72 8.33
N SER A 193 -4.89 5.76 7.39
CA SER A 193 -3.76 4.90 7.04
C SER A 193 -2.60 5.67 6.41
N LEU A 194 -2.89 6.58 5.49
CA LEU A 194 -1.94 7.47 4.83
C LEU A 194 -1.19 8.33 5.84
N PHE A 195 -1.92 8.97 6.77
CA PHE A 195 -1.31 9.74 7.85
C PHE A 195 -0.32 8.88 8.63
N VAL A 196 -0.75 7.70 9.07
CA VAL A 196 0.05 6.84 9.95
C VAL A 196 1.33 6.38 9.27
N VAL A 197 1.27 5.90 8.02
CA VAL A 197 2.47 5.44 7.32
C VAL A 197 3.40 6.61 6.97
N ASN A 198 2.85 7.79 6.68
CA ASN A 198 3.65 9.00 6.48
C ASN A 198 4.48 9.38 7.73
N GLU A 199 3.99 9.10 8.94
CA GLU A 199 4.72 9.36 10.19
C GLU A 199 5.81 8.31 10.52
N LEU A 200 5.91 7.22 9.75
CA LEU A 200 6.96 6.20 9.89
C LEU A 200 8.25 6.60 9.16
N ASN A 201 8.86 7.72 9.57
CA ASN A 201 10.00 8.33 8.88
C ASN A 201 11.27 7.45 8.81
N ASP A 202 11.36 6.44 9.67
CA ASP A 202 12.47 5.49 9.69
C ASP A 202 12.38 4.45 8.57
N ILE A 203 11.23 4.35 7.88
CA ILE A 203 11.03 3.47 6.73
C ILE A 203 11.20 4.30 5.44
N PRO A 204 12.29 4.12 4.69
CA PRO A 204 12.57 4.96 3.53
C PRO A 204 11.58 4.71 2.38
N THR A 205 11.22 3.45 2.14
CA THR A 205 10.36 3.07 1.02
C THR A 205 8.91 2.97 1.47
N ARG A 206 8.14 3.99 1.13
CA ARG A 206 6.71 4.09 1.45
C ARG A 206 5.97 4.51 0.19
N LEU A 207 5.11 3.63 -0.30
CA LEU A 207 4.48 3.76 -1.61
C LEU A 207 2.97 3.55 -1.50
N ILE A 208 2.23 4.01 -2.51
CA ILE A 208 0.80 3.75 -2.68
C ILE A 208 0.58 3.07 -4.04
N ALA A 209 -0.27 2.05 -4.08
CA ALA A 209 -0.83 1.51 -5.31
C ALA A 209 -2.34 1.56 -5.26
N CYS A 210 -2.93 2.20 -6.27
CA CYS A 210 -4.37 2.29 -6.44
C CYS A 210 -4.79 1.39 -7.62
N LEU A 211 -5.86 0.61 -7.46
CA LEU A 211 -6.42 -0.27 -8.49
C LEU A 211 -7.95 -0.18 -8.49
N GLY A 212 -8.56 -0.10 -9.67
CA GLY A 212 -10.02 0.00 -9.79
C GLY A 212 -10.54 1.39 -10.11
N PHE A 213 -9.71 2.27 -10.68
CA PHE A 213 -10.11 3.60 -11.13
C PHE A 213 -11.42 3.53 -11.93
N GLY A 214 -12.46 4.22 -11.46
CA GLY A 214 -13.78 4.26 -12.11
C GLY A 214 -14.84 3.38 -11.44
N ALA A 215 -14.48 2.59 -10.41
CA ALA A 215 -15.41 1.71 -9.72
C ALA A 215 -16.18 2.39 -8.58
N GLU A 216 -15.67 3.47 -8.00
CA GLU A 216 -16.34 4.24 -6.95
C GLU A 216 -17.48 5.09 -7.53
N GLN A 217 -18.62 5.14 -6.84
CA GLN A 217 -19.82 5.83 -7.35
C GLN A 217 -19.91 7.30 -6.90
N ASP A 218 -19.21 7.69 -5.83
CA ASP A 218 -19.33 9.01 -5.18
C ASP A 218 -18.04 9.84 -5.28
N MET A 219 -17.49 9.94 -6.49
CA MET A 219 -16.25 10.64 -6.73
C MET A 219 -16.25 11.46 -8.02
N THR A 220 -15.68 12.66 -7.94
CA THR A 220 -15.46 13.51 -9.11
C THR A 220 -14.15 13.14 -9.79
N TYR A 221 -14.18 12.13 -10.67
CA TYR A 221 -12.97 11.61 -11.35
C TYR A 221 -12.15 12.66 -12.10
N ALA A 222 -12.78 13.73 -12.60
CA ALA A 222 -12.05 14.86 -13.19
C ALA A 222 -11.01 15.46 -12.23
N HIS A 223 -11.40 15.63 -10.95
CA HIS A 223 -10.50 16.16 -9.94
C HIS A 223 -9.40 15.16 -9.57
N ILE A 224 -9.67 13.86 -9.65
CA ILE A 224 -8.62 12.85 -9.45
C ILE A 224 -7.57 12.93 -10.56
N PHE A 225 -7.97 13.12 -11.82
CA PHE A 225 -7.00 13.35 -12.89
C PHE A 225 -6.16 14.62 -12.67
N GLU A 226 -6.78 15.70 -12.19
CA GLU A 226 -6.06 16.92 -11.79
C GLU A 226 -5.06 16.65 -10.65
N ASN A 227 -5.44 15.83 -9.66
CA ASN A 227 -4.57 15.47 -8.54
C ASN A 227 -3.40 14.61 -9.01
N ILE A 228 -3.63 13.62 -9.87
CA ILE A 228 -2.56 12.81 -10.48
C ILE A 228 -1.59 13.72 -11.25
N ALA A 229 -2.10 14.70 -12.00
CA ALA A 229 -1.25 15.67 -12.71
C ALA A 229 -0.42 16.54 -11.74
N ALA A 230 -1.02 17.00 -10.64
CA ALA A 230 -0.34 17.77 -9.60
C ALA A 230 0.75 16.92 -8.88
N LEU A 231 0.43 15.68 -8.53
CA LEU A 231 1.37 14.72 -7.95
C LEU A 231 2.51 14.42 -8.91
N THR A 232 2.22 14.23 -10.20
CA THR A 232 3.23 14.04 -11.26
C THR A 232 4.19 15.23 -11.33
N LYS A 233 3.66 16.46 -11.31
CA LYS A 233 4.49 17.67 -11.31
C LYS A 233 5.44 17.75 -10.10
N ASN A 234 5.04 17.16 -8.98
CA ASN A 234 5.83 17.09 -7.76
C ASN A 234 6.72 15.83 -7.68
N GLY A 235 6.78 15.02 -8.73
CA GLY A 235 7.57 13.77 -8.76
C GLY A 235 6.93 12.61 -8.01
N GLY A 236 5.66 12.74 -7.60
CA GLY A 236 4.95 11.75 -6.80
C GLY A 236 4.31 10.62 -7.62
N PHE A 237 4.04 10.81 -8.92
CA PHE A 237 3.53 9.73 -9.76
C PHE A 237 4.69 8.87 -10.26
N LEU A 238 4.67 7.59 -9.87
CA LEU A 238 5.73 6.65 -10.17
C LEU A 238 5.45 5.88 -11.45
N GLY A 239 4.23 5.86 -11.97
CA GLY A 239 3.86 5.18 -13.21
C GLY A 239 2.67 4.24 -13.02
N ALA A 240 2.34 3.49 -14.07
CA ALA A 240 1.19 2.60 -14.09
C ALA A 240 1.49 1.29 -14.83
N CYS A 241 0.77 0.22 -14.49
CA CYS A 241 0.76 -1.04 -15.24
C CYS A 241 -0.63 -1.67 -15.21
N ALA A 242 -0.90 -2.62 -16.11
CA ALA A 242 -2.22 -3.24 -16.24
C ALA A 242 -2.20 -4.70 -15.80
N LEU A 243 -3.27 -5.14 -15.14
CA LEU A 243 -3.58 -6.57 -15.00
C LEU A 243 -4.14 -7.12 -16.32
N THR A 244 -3.73 -8.34 -16.67
CA THR A 244 -4.25 -9.07 -17.83
C THR A 244 -4.67 -10.48 -17.43
N PRO A 245 -5.65 -11.10 -18.13
CA PRO A 245 -6.18 -12.42 -17.74
C PRO A 245 -5.17 -13.57 -17.90
N GLN A 246 -4.06 -13.33 -18.61
CA GLN A 246 -2.98 -14.30 -18.78
C GLN A 246 -2.02 -14.34 -17.57
N MET A 247 -2.01 -13.30 -16.74
CA MET A 247 -1.13 -13.24 -15.58
C MET A 247 -1.56 -14.25 -14.51
N GLU A 248 -0.63 -15.11 -14.09
CA GLU A 248 -0.87 -16.05 -12.99
C GLU A 248 -1.23 -15.32 -11.69
N ALA A 249 -0.55 -14.20 -11.40
CA ALA A 249 -0.81 -13.37 -10.24
C ALA A 249 -2.25 -12.80 -10.23
N TYR A 250 -2.77 -12.43 -11.41
CA TYR A 250 -4.17 -12.02 -11.56
C TYR A 250 -5.14 -13.18 -11.31
N ARG A 251 -4.89 -14.36 -11.88
CA ARG A 251 -5.78 -15.53 -11.68
C ARG A 251 -5.86 -15.94 -10.21
N ALA A 252 -4.74 -15.87 -9.50
CA ALA A 252 -4.70 -16.13 -8.06
C ALA A 252 -5.50 -15.07 -7.27
N TYR A 253 -5.37 -13.79 -7.64
CA TYR A 253 -6.20 -12.70 -7.10
C TYR A 253 -7.70 -12.92 -7.35
N GLU A 254 -8.09 -13.26 -8.58
CA GLU A 254 -9.48 -13.52 -8.95
C GLU A 254 -10.06 -14.68 -8.15
N ASP A 255 -9.35 -15.81 -8.06
CA ASP A 255 -9.77 -16.97 -7.27
C ASP A 255 -9.92 -16.63 -5.78
N ALA A 256 -8.98 -15.85 -5.21
CA ALA A 256 -9.06 -15.41 -3.82
C ALA A 256 -10.29 -14.52 -3.55
N VAL A 257 -10.52 -13.51 -4.40
CA VAL A 257 -11.70 -12.63 -4.27
C VAL A 257 -12.98 -13.44 -4.39
N LEU A 258 -13.11 -14.27 -5.43
CA LEU A 258 -14.32 -15.08 -5.62
C LEU A 258 -14.53 -16.08 -4.49
N TYR A 259 -13.46 -16.69 -3.97
CA TYR A 259 -13.56 -17.59 -2.82
C TYR A 259 -14.11 -16.87 -1.59
N VAL A 260 -13.57 -15.70 -1.25
CA VAL A 260 -13.95 -14.96 -0.03
C VAL A 260 -15.35 -14.38 -0.16
N GLN A 261 -15.70 -13.79 -1.31
CA GLN A 261 -17.05 -13.24 -1.54
C GLN A 261 -18.15 -14.30 -1.51
N ASN A 262 -17.83 -15.56 -1.81
CA ASN A 262 -18.77 -16.68 -1.76
C ASN A 262 -18.87 -17.33 -0.37
N GLN A 263 -18.11 -16.86 0.63
CA GLN A 263 -18.25 -17.38 1.99
C GLN A 263 -19.56 -16.90 2.65
N PRO A 264 -20.14 -17.69 3.58
CA PRO A 264 -21.34 -17.29 4.29
C PRO A 264 -21.18 -15.93 4.98
N VAL A 265 -22.27 -15.16 5.00
CA VAL A 265 -22.38 -13.85 5.69
C VAL A 265 -21.27 -12.84 5.33
N GLN A 266 -20.67 -13.00 4.14
CA GLN A 266 -19.81 -11.98 3.54
C GLN A 266 -20.61 -11.07 2.63
N ASP A 267 -20.15 -9.83 2.52
CA ASP A 267 -20.71 -8.83 1.62
C ASP A 267 -19.72 -8.59 0.48
N PRO A 268 -20.07 -8.90 -0.79
CA PRO A 268 -19.14 -8.79 -1.91
C PRO A 268 -18.58 -7.38 -2.11
N SER A 269 -17.33 -7.29 -2.56
CA SER A 269 -16.71 -6.01 -2.91
C SER A 269 -17.16 -5.58 -4.30
N VAL A 270 -17.79 -4.40 -4.38
CA VAL A 270 -18.17 -3.78 -5.67
C VAL A 270 -16.93 -3.50 -6.51
N ILE A 271 -15.85 -3.03 -5.87
CA ILE A 271 -14.64 -2.58 -6.56
C ILE A 271 -13.85 -3.77 -7.11
N ASN A 272 -13.56 -4.78 -6.28
CA ASN A 272 -12.86 -5.99 -6.74
C ASN A 272 -13.67 -6.75 -7.80
N SER A 273 -15.00 -6.80 -7.65
CA SER A 273 -15.89 -7.37 -8.66
C SER A 273 -15.86 -6.59 -9.99
N SER A 274 -15.74 -5.26 -9.92
CA SER A 274 -15.63 -4.41 -11.11
C SER A 274 -14.27 -4.58 -11.82
N ILE A 275 -13.19 -4.68 -11.05
CA ILE A 275 -11.84 -4.99 -11.56
C ILE A 275 -11.85 -6.34 -12.28
N ILE A 276 -12.38 -7.40 -11.65
CA ILE A 276 -12.49 -8.73 -12.27
C ILE A 276 -13.27 -8.63 -13.58
N SER A 277 -14.45 -7.99 -13.55
CA SER A 277 -15.29 -7.81 -14.73
C SER A 277 -14.55 -7.13 -15.88
N ALA A 278 -13.77 -6.09 -15.58
CA ALA A 278 -13.00 -5.35 -16.58
C ALA A 278 -11.83 -6.17 -17.15
N VAL A 279 -11.09 -6.91 -16.33
CA VAL A 279 -9.99 -7.77 -16.81
C VAL A 279 -10.52 -8.91 -17.70
N GLN A 280 -11.72 -9.41 -17.41
CA GLN A 280 -12.43 -10.38 -18.25
C GLN A 280 -12.96 -9.79 -19.57
N GLY A 281 -12.82 -8.48 -19.80
CA GLY A 281 -13.23 -7.81 -21.02
C GLY A 281 -14.68 -7.32 -21.05
N ASN A 282 -15.38 -7.32 -19.91
CA ASN A 282 -16.71 -6.72 -19.83
C ASN A 282 -16.61 -5.18 -19.84
N TYR A 283 -17.66 -4.50 -20.34
CA TYR A 283 -17.74 -3.05 -20.42
C TYR A 283 -19.16 -2.54 -20.16
N GLY A 284 -19.28 -1.36 -19.55
CA GLY A 284 -20.57 -0.71 -19.29
C GLY A 284 -21.29 -1.31 -18.07
N ASN A 285 -22.60 -1.52 -18.17
CA ASN A 285 -23.44 -1.92 -17.04
C ASN A 285 -23.45 -3.43 -16.81
N TYR A 286 -22.31 -3.99 -16.42
CA TYR A 286 -22.16 -5.42 -16.12
C TYR A 286 -22.07 -5.65 -14.61
N HIS A 287 -22.80 -6.65 -14.10
CA HIS A 287 -22.91 -6.96 -12.67
C HIS A 287 -22.43 -8.39 -12.38
N LEU A 288 -21.25 -8.52 -11.78
CA LEU A 288 -20.70 -9.82 -11.36
C LEU A 288 -21.44 -10.41 -10.15
N THR A 289 -22.00 -9.55 -9.29
CA THR A 289 -22.63 -9.95 -8.03
C THR A 289 -24.02 -9.35 -7.88
N GLU A 290 -24.89 -10.02 -7.12
CA GLU A 290 -26.26 -9.56 -6.84
C GLU A 290 -26.29 -8.19 -6.13
N LYS A 291 -25.26 -7.87 -5.33
CA LYS A 291 -25.15 -6.63 -4.54
C LYS A 291 -25.38 -5.36 -5.35
N THR A 292 -24.94 -5.38 -6.62
CA THR A 292 -25.00 -4.19 -7.49
C THR A 292 -26.23 -4.17 -8.39
N LYS A 293 -27.10 -5.19 -8.34
CA LYS A 293 -28.33 -5.20 -9.14
C LYS A 293 -29.26 -4.08 -8.67
N GLY A 294 -29.75 -3.28 -9.61
CA GLY A 294 -30.59 -2.12 -9.34
C GLY A 294 -29.84 -0.78 -9.33
N SER A 295 -28.51 -0.79 -9.38
CA SER A 295 -27.71 0.41 -9.71
C SER A 295 -27.20 0.35 -11.15
N ARG A 296 -26.57 1.44 -11.61
CA ARG A 296 -25.84 1.45 -12.88
C ARG A 296 -24.34 1.45 -12.61
N LEU A 297 -23.63 0.48 -13.17
CA LEU A 297 -22.18 0.37 -13.19
C LEU A 297 -21.62 0.89 -14.52
N TRP A 298 -20.33 1.20 -14.50
CA TRP A 298 -19.56 1.59 -15.67
C TRP A 298 -18.24 0.84 -15.71
N ILE A 299 -18.31 -0.48 -15.92
CA ILE A 299 -17.12 -1.31 -16.07
C ILE A 299 -16.30 -0.77 -17.23
N SER A 300 -15.00 -0.53 -17.00
CA SER A 300 -14.14 0.10 -18.01
C SER A 300 -12.71 -0.44 -17.98
N PRO A 301 -11.97 -0.32 -19.10
CA PRO A 301 -10.55 -0.70 -19.17
C PRO A 301 -9.61 0.13 -18.29
N LEU A 302 -10.10 1.13 -17.54
CA LEU A 302 -9.29 1.85 -16.55
C LEU A 302 -9.17 1.08 -15.23
N MET A 303 -10.15 0.23 -14.90
CA MET A 303 -10.19 -0.50 -13.63
C MET A 303 -9.04 -1.51 -13.45
N PRO A 304 -8.53 -2.20 -14.50
CA PRO A 304 -7.37 -3.08 -14.39
C PRO A 304 -6.02 -2.38 -14.22
N LEU A 305 -5.98 -1.03 -14.27
CA LEU A 305 -4.74 -0.27 -14.21
C LEU A 305 -4.36 -0.01 -12.75
N TYR A 306 -3.15 -0.44 -12.38
CA TYR A 306 -2.48 0.06 -11.19
C TYR A 306 -1.90 1.44 -11.44
N TRP A 307 -2.02 2.31 -10.45
CA TRP A 307 -1.41 3.62 -10.40
C TRP A 307 -0.52 3.70 -9.15
N PHE A 308 0.78 3.95 -9.35
CA PHE A 308 1.76 3.94 -8.26
C PHE A 308 2.20 5.35 -7.90
N PHE A 309 2.32 5.61 -6.60
CA PHE A 309 2.71 6.92 -6.08
C PHE A 309 3.71 6.82 -4.93
N ASP A 310 4.54 7.85 -4.82
CA ASP A 310 5.34 8.12 -3.63
C ASP A 310 4.42 8.59 -2.50
N LEU A 311 4.41 7.85 -1.39
CA LEU A 311 3.48 8.11 -0.28
C LEU A 311 3.72 9.46 0.39
N PRO A 312 4.96 9.88 0.74
CA PRO A 312 5.21 11.21 1.29
C PRO A 312 4.69 12.35 0.40
N THR A 313 4.81 12.23 -0.93
CA THR A 313 4.31 13.23 -1.87
C THR A 313 2.78 13.30 -1.87
N VAL A 314 2.09 12.15 -1.83
CA VAL A 314 0.62 12.11 -1.70
C VAL A 314 0.18 12.69 -0.35
N ALA A 315 0.88 12.35 0.74
CA ALA A 315 0.58 12.88 2.06
C ALA A 315 0.74 14.41 2.12
N ALA A 316 1.78 14.97 1.52
CA ALA A 316 1.99 16.41 1.43
C ALA A 316 0.93 17.13 0.56
N HIS A 317 0.31 16.41 -0.38
CA HIS A 317 -0.76 16.94 -1.21
C HIS A 317 -2.10 17.06 -0.46
N ASN A 318 -2.37 16.16 0.49
CA ASN A 318 -3.65 16.07 1.19
C ASN A 318 -3.84 17.14 2.28
N LEU A 319 -4.97 17.84 2.24
CA LEU A 319 -5.29 18.98 3.11
C LEU A 319 -5.78 18.58 4.51
N PHE A 320 -6.17 17.32 4.73
CA PHE A 320 -6.75 16.86 5.98
C PHE A 320 -5.74 16.22 6.93
N LEU A 321 -4.70 15.56 6.40
CA LEU A 321 -3.77 14.76 7.21
C LEU A 321 -3.23 15.50 8.45
N PRO A 322 -2.82 16.78 8.39
CA PRO A 322 -2.35 17.49 9.58
C PRO A 322 -3.36 17.52 10.73
N HIS A 323 -4.65 17.51 10.42
CA HIS A 323 -5.74 17.56 11.39
C HIS A 323 -6.08 16.21 12.03
N LEU A 324 -5.50 15.11 11.54
CA LEU A 324 -5.74 13.77 12.09
C LEU A 324 -4.76 13.39 13.20
N ARG A 325 -3.65 14.13 13.37
CA ARG A 325 -2.49 13.75 14.21
C ARG A 325 -2.78 13.29 15.64
N ASN A 326 -3.83 13.82 16.26
CA ASN A 326 -4.13 13.60 17.68
C ASN A 326 -5.39 12.79 17.95
N THR A 327 -5.92 12.09 16.94
CA THR A 327 -7.18 11.34 17.08
C THR A 327 -6.93 9.98 17.72
N GLU A 328 -7.73 9.61 18.72
CA GLU A 328 -7.67 8.31 19.41
C GLU A 328 -8.68 7.33 18.82
N THR A 329 -9.88 7.82 18.51
CA THR A 329 -10.97 7.02 17.93
C THR A 329 -11.21 7.32 16.46
N PHE A 330 -11.78 6.36 15.73
CA PHE A 330 -12.19 6.59 14.34
C PHE A 330 -13.22 7.72 14.24
N MET A 331 -14.11 7.83 15.23
CA MET A 331 -15.11 8.90 15.28
C MET A 331 -14.48 10.29 15.45
N GLU A 332 -13.43 10.43 16.26
CA GLU A 332 -12.68 11.69 16.35
C GLU A 332 -12.00 12.05 15.03
N ALA A 333 -11.40 11.06 14.34
CA ALA A 333 -10.81 11.27 13.02
C ALA A 333 -11.85 11.76 12.01
N LEU A 334 -13.02 11.10 11.97
CA LEU A 334 -14.14 11.50 11.13
C LEU A 334 -14.65 12.90 11.46
N GLN A 335 -14.81 13.24 12.75
CA GLN A 335 -15.25 14.57 13.17
C GLN A 335 -14.25 15.67 12.78
N SER A 336 -12.95 15.40 12.95
CA SER A 336 -11.88 16.32 12.53
C SER A 336 -11.95 16.58 11.03
N PHE A 337 -12.05 15.51 10.24
CA PHE A 337 -12.21 15.59 8.79
C PHE A 337 -13.44 16.40 8.36
N LEU A 338 -14.61 16.11 8.92
CA LEU A 338 -15.85 16.82 8.61
C LEU A 338 -15.79 18.31 8.99
N SER A 339 -15.08 18.64 10.07
CA SER A 339 -14.87 20.03 10.49
C SER A 339 -14.03 20.81 9.48
N VAL A 340 -12.91 20.23 9.04
CA VAL A 340 -12.01 20.84 8.04
C VAL A 340 -12.73 20.98 6.69
N ARG A 341 -13.44 19.93 6.26
CA ARG A 341 -14.17 19.92 4.99
C ARG A 341 -15.18 21.07 4.89
N LYS A 342 -15.84 21.44 5.98
CA LYS A 342 -16.80 22.57 6.02
C LYS A 342 -16.12 23.93 5.76
N GLN A 343 -14.82 24.03 6.02
CA GLN A 343 -14.05 25.27 5.88
C GLN A 343 -13.36 25.36 4.51
N LEU A 344 -13.18 24.23 3.82
CA LEU A 344 -12.55 24.20 2.51
C LEU A 344 -13.51 24.68 1.42
N ARG A 345 -13.02 25.58 0.58
CA ARG A 345 -13.71 25.96 -0.65
C ARG A 345 -13.56 24.83 -1.66
N LYS A 346 -14.69 24.25 -2.07
CA LYS A 346 -14.72 23.22 -3.11
C LYS A 346 -14.28 23.80 -4.47
N ARG A 347 -13.51 23.03 -5.23
CA ARG A 347 -13.25 23.26 -6.65
C ARG A 347 -14.55 23.21 -7.43
N ALA A 348 -14.63 24.02 -8.49
CA ALA A 348 -15.72 23.89 -9.45
C ALA A 348 -15.66 22.51 -10.10
N ASP A 349 -16.81 21.96 -10.48
CA ASP A 349 -16.87 20.65 -11.11
C ASP A 349 -15.99 20.62 -12.36
N GLY A 350 -15.00 19.73 -12.34
CA GLY A 350 -14.17 19.46 -13.51
C GLY A 350 -14.98 18.64 -14.51
N LYS A 351 -14.80 18.93 -15.80
CA LYS A 351 -15.32 18.06 -16.86
C LYS A 351 -14.21 17.12 -17.29
N VAL A 352 -14.42 15.80 -17.18
CA VAL A 352 -13.69 14.87 -18.04
C VAL A 352 -14.34 15.00 -19.41
N TYR A 353 -13.64 15.64 -20.35
CA TYR A 353 -14.05 15.61 -21.74
C TYR A 353 -13.78 14.21 -22.28
N LEU A 354 -14.74 13.30 -22.08
CA LEU A 354 -14.80 12.09 -22.88
C LEU A 354 -15.35 12.50 -24.26
N PRO A 355 -14.67 12.13 -25.36
CA PRO A 355 -15.08 12.50 -26.71
C PRO A 355 -16.49 12.02 -27.07
#